data_AF-A0A7J7W6I6-F1
#
_entry.id   AF-A0A7J7W6I6-F1
#
_cell.length_a   1.000
_cell.length_b   1.000
_cell.length_c   1.000
_cell.angle_alpha   90.00
_cell.angle_beta   90.00
_cell.angle_gamma   90.00
#
_symmetry.space_group_name_H-M   'P 1'
#
loop_
_entity.id
_entity.type
_entity.pdbx_description
1 polymer ?
#
loop_
_entity_poly.entity_id
_entity_poly.type
_entity_poly.pdbx_seq_one_letter_code
_entity_poly.pdbx_strand_id
1 'polypeptide(L)'
;MQLFVRAQDLHTLEVTGQETVSQIKCGVEALTTLEVAGRMLGGKVHGSLARAGKVRGQTPKVAKQEKKKKKTGRAKRRMQYNRRFVNVVPTFGKKKGPNANS
;
A
#
# COMPACT_ATOMS: atom_id res chain seq x y z
N MET A 1 -3.60 15.61 33.31
CA MET A 1 -2.18 15.65 32.89
C MET A 1 -1.67 17.05 33.14
N GLN A 2 -0.73 17.21 34.06
CA GLN A 2 -0.20 18.50 34.46
C GLN A 2 1.14 18.71 33.75
N LEU A 3 1.23 19.73 32.90
CA LEU A 3 2.46 20.08 32.21
C LEU A 3 3.25 21.03 33.11
N PHE A 4 4.39 20.58 33.63
CA PHE A 4 5.32 21.42 34.38
C PHE A 4 6.35 21.99 33.40
N VAL A 5 6.32 23.31 33.18
CA VAL A 5 7.30 24.01 32.34
C VAL A 5 8.29 24.72 33.26
N ARG A 6 9.57 24.34 33.20
CA ARG A 6 10.67 25.10 33.82
C ARG A 6 11.30 25.98 32.74
N ALA A 7 11.30 27.29 32.95
CA ALA A 7 12.05 28.22 32.10
C ALA A 7 13.55 27.92 32.21
N GLN A 8 14.25 27.89 31.07
CA GLN A 8 15.69 27.62 31.03
C GLN A 8 16.52 28.89 31.15
N ASP A 9 16.01 30.01 30.61
CA ASP A 9 16.74 31.27 30.52
C ASP A 9 15.93 32.45 31.10
N LEU A 10 16.65 33.39 31.72
CA LEU A 10 16.11 34.66 32.22
C LEU A 10 16.58 35.78 31.28
N HIS A 11 15.63 36.48 30.65
CA HIS A 11 15.94 37.62 29.79
C HIS A 11 15.73 38.94 30.54
N THR A 12 16.75 39.80 30.52
CA THR A 12 16.70 41.18 31.02
C THR A 12 16.57 42.14 29.84
N LEU A 13 15.50 42.94 29.82
CA LEU A 13 15.29 44.00 28.83
C LEU A 13 15.59 45.34 29.50
N GLU A 14 16.53 46.10 28.94
CA GLU A 14 16.77 47.48 29.36
C GLU A 14 15.74 48.38 28.69
N VAL A 15 14.85 48.96 29.49
CA VAL A 15 13.84 49.89 29.00
C VAL A 15 14.37 51.30 29.17
N THR A 16 14.64 51.96 28.05
CA THR A 16 14.90 53.40 28.07
C THR A 16 13.55 54.11 28.06
N GLY A 17 13.34 55.12 28.90
CA GLY A 17 12.02 55.79 29.10
C GLY A 17 11.43 56.50 27.88
N GLN A 18 11.95 56.24 26.68
CA GLN A 18 11.50 56.72 25.38
C GLN A 18 10.61 55.70 24.64
N GLU A 19 10.53 54.46 25.13
CA GLU A 19 9.78 53.37 24.50
C GLU A 19 8.28 53.38 24.89
N THR A 20 7.41 53.08 23.93
CA THR A 20 5.98 52.90 24.19
C THR A 20 5.66 51.47 24.62
N VAL A 21 4.60 51.29 25.39
CA VAL A 21 4.15 49.97 25.89
C VAL A 21 3.96 48.93 24.77
N SER A 22 3.56 49.38 23.57
CA SER A 22 3.42 48.53 22.38
C SER A 22 4.76 47.97 21.88
N GLN A 23 5.84 48.76 21.94
CA GLN A 23 7.17 48.36 21.50
C GLN A 23 7.76 47.32 22.46
N ILE A 24 7.58 47.53 23.76
CA ILE A 24 8.01 46.59 24.81
C ILE A 24 7.29 45.24 24.66
N LYS A 25 5.96 45.26 24.41
CA LYS A 25 5.18 44.03 24.19
C LYS A 25 5.68 43.24 22.99
N CYS A 26 5.95 43.90 21.86
CA CYS A 26 6.45 43.24 20.66
C CYS A 26 7.83 42.57 20.91
N GLY A 27 8.71 43.22 21.67
CA GLY A 27 10.00 42.64 22.05
C GLY A 27 9.89 41.41 22.95
N VAL A 28 8.96 41.41 23.91
CA VAL A 28 8.70 40.24 24.77
C VAL A 28 8.08 39.09 23.97
N GLU A 29 7.11 39.38 23.09
CA GLU A 29 6.46 38.35 22.26
C GLU A 29 7.47 37.56 21.42
N ALA A 30 8.48 38.24 20.83
CA ALA A 30 9.53 37.60 20.05
C ALA A 30 10.41 36.62 20.86
N LEU A 31 10.49 36.79 22.18
CA LEU A 31 11.30 35.96 23.08
C LEU A 31 10.50 34.83 23.76
N THR A 32 9.18 34.79 23.55
CA THR A 32 8.27 33.84 24.21
C THR A 32 7.89 32.63 23.35
N THR A 33 8.72 32.27 22.38
CA THR A 33 8.50 31.07 21.56
C THR A 33 8.87 29.82 22.35
N LEU A 34 7.84 29.11 22.86
CA LEU A 34 7.99 27.76 23.41
C LEU A 34 8.19 26.76 22.25
N GLU A 35 9.42 26.31 22.02
CA GLU A 35 9.69 25.20 21.12
C GLU A 35 9.34 23.86 21.80
N VAL A 36 8.22 23.26 21.40
CA VAL A 36 7.81 21.91 21.87
C VAL A 36 8.17 20.88 20.81
N ALA A 37 9.36 20.28 20.92
CA ALA A 37 9.80 19.17 20.07
C ALA A 37 9.21 17.83 20.54
N GLY A 38 7.95 17.54 20.17
CA GLY A 38 7.35 16.23 20.40
C GLY A 38 7.82 15.18 19.39
N ARG A 39 8.51 14.11 19.82
CA ARG A 39 8.80 12.97 18.94
C ARG A 39 7.50 12.22 18.65
N MET A 40 7.08 12.16 17.39
CA MET A 40 5.96 11.30 16.98
C MET A 40 6.33 9.82 17.12
N LEU A 41 5.62 9.10 17.99
CA LEU A 41 5.66 7.65 18.08
C LEU A 41 4.91 7.05 16.88
N GLY A 42 5.65 6.69 15.83
CA GLY A 42 5.08 6.10 14.62
C GLY A 42 5.89 6.34 13.33
N GLY A 43 7.22 6.42 13.42
CA GLY A 43 8.09 6.59 12.25
C GLY A 43 8.06 5.38 11.29
N LYS A 44 8.58 5.61 10.06
CA LYS A 44 8.90 4.66 8.97
C LYS A 44 8.35 3.22 9.13
N VAL A 45 7.38 2.90 8.29
CA VAL A 45 6.87 1.54 8.07
C VAL A 45 8.03 0.58 7.75
N HIS A 46 8.14 -0.52 8.50
CA HIS A 46 9.12 -1.58 8.25
C HIS A 46 8.62 -2.52 7.14
N GLY A 47 9.48 -2.79 6.15
CA GLY A 47 9.16 -3.57 4.96
C GLY A 47 9.49 -2.79 3.69
N SER A 48 10.62 -3.13 3.05
CA SER A 48 11.02 -2.46 1.81
C SER A 48 10.25 -3.00 0.61
N LEU A 49 9.92 -2.12 -0.34
CA LEU A 49 9.33 -2.48 -1.64
C LEU A 49 10.35 -3.10 -2.62
N ALA A 50 11.57 -3.39 -2.16
CA ALA A 50 12.69 -3.86 -2.98
C ALA A 50 12.42 -5.19 -3.72
N ARG A 51 11.44 -5.97 -3.27
CA ARG A 51 11.05 -7.26 -3.90
C ARG A 51 9.81 -7.16 -4.78
N ALA A 52 9.24 -5.97 -4.97
CA ALA A 52 8.04 -5.80 -5.79
C ALA A 52 8.34 -6.22 -7.24
N GLY A 53 7.54 -7.15 -7.78
CA GLY A 53 7.67 -7.60 -9.17
C GLY A 53 8.84 -8.55 -9.47
N LYS A 54 9.69 -8.91 -8.49
CA LYS A 54 10.88 -9.78 -8.69
C LYS A 54 10.57 -11.04 -9.50
N VAL A 55 9.53 -11.78 -9.10
CA VAL A 55 9.14 -13.05 -9.76
C VAL A 55 8.59 -12.83 -11.17
N ARG A 56 7.81 -11.76 -11.38
CA ARG A 56 7.26 -11.42 -12.70
C ARG A 56 8.35 -11.01 -13.69
N GLY A 57 9.45 -10.41 -13.22
CA GLY A 57 10.59 -10.03 -14.05
C GLY A 57 11.56 -11.18 -14.32
N GLN A 58 11.70 -12.12 -13.37
CA GLN A 58 12.57 -13.30 -13.55
C GLN A 58 11.97 -14.37 -14.46
N THR A 59 10.64 -14.49 -14.52
CA THR A 59 9.98 -15.53 -15.33
C THR A 59 10.08 -15.21 -16.83
N PRO A 60 10.46 -16.18 -17.68
CA PRO A 60 10.55 -15.97 -19.13
C PRO A 60 9.18 -15.62 -19.71
N LYS A 61 9.13 -14.62 -20.59
CA LYS A 61 7.87 -14.19 -21.19
C LYS A 61 7.49 -15.11 -22.36
N VAL A 62 6.76 -16.18 -22.06
CA VAL A 62 6.25 -17.09 -23.09
C VAL A 62 5.15 -16.42 -23.91
N ALA A 63 5.37 -16.31 -25.23
CA ALA A 63 4.37 -15.79 -26.16
C ALA A 63 3.18 -16.74 -26.29
N LYS A 64 1.99 -16.20 -26.53
CA LYS A 64 0.80 -17.02 -26.77
C LYS A 64 0.91 -17.67 -28.14
N GLN A 65 0.90 -19.00 -28.18
CA GLN A 65 0.76 -19.74 -29.43
C GLN A 65 -0.60 -19.45 -30.07
N GLU A 66 -0.64 -19.41 -31.40
CA GLU A 66 -1.89 -19.30 -32.13
C GLU A 66 -2.74 -20.57 -31.91
N LYS A 67 -3.97 -20.38 -31.44
CA LYS A 67 -4.93 -21.46 -31.21
C LYS A 67 -6.17 -21.20 -32.04
N LYS A 68 -6.70 -22.24 -32.69
CA LYS A 68 -7.98 -22.17 -33.41
C LYS A 68 -9.06 -21.57 -32.51
N LYS A 69 -9.81 -20.59 -33.04
CA LYS A 69 -10.91 -19.96 -32.31
C LYS A 69 -11.90 -21.04 -31.84
N LYS A 70 -12.21 -21.04 -30.54
CA LYS A 70 -13.18 -21.98 -29.98
C LYS A 70 -14.58 -21.58 -30.47
N LYS A 71 -15.38 -22.56 -30.89
CA LYS A 71 -16.81 -22.34 -31.16
C LYS A 71 -17.49 -21.79 -29.90
N THR A 72 -18.47 -20.90 -30.07
CA THR A 72 -19.25 -20.27 -28.99
C THR A 72 -20.74 -20.62 -29.13
N GLY A 73 -21.54 -20.24 -28.13
CA GLY A 73 -23.01 -20.41 -28.15
C GLY A 73 -23.49 -21.87 -28.28
N ARG A 74 -24.57 -22.05 -29.05
CA ARG A 74 -25.25 -23.34 -29.25
C ARG A 74 -24.30 -24.42 -29.81
N ALA A 75 -23.42 -24.04 -30.74
CA ALA A 75 -22.46 -24.97 -31.32
C ALA A 75 -21.47 -25.52 -30.27
N LYS A 76 -21.03 -24.69 -29.31
CA LYS A 76 -20.18 -25.12 -28.20
C LYS A 76 -20.93 -26.06 -27.25
N ARG A 77 -22.19 -25.76 -26.94
CA ARG A 77 -23.03 -26.59 -26.06
C ARG A 77 -23.29 -27.98 -26.64
N ARG A 78 -23.60 -28.07 -27.95
CA ARG A 78 -23.73 -29.36 -28.66
C ARG A 78 -22.45 -30.19 -28.56
N MET A 79 -21.28 -29.58 -28.83
CA MET A 79 -19.99 -30.25 -28.71
C MET A 79 -19.71 -30.76 -27.29
N GLN A 80 -20.07 -29.97 -26.27
CA GLN A 80 -19.89 -30.35 -24.86
C GLN A 80 -20.80 -31.52 -24.45
N TYR A 81 -22.05 -31.55 -24.90
CA TYR A 81 -22.97 -32.65 -24.65
C TYR A 81 -22.46 -33.95 -25.26
N ASN A 82 -22.11 -33.92 -26.56
CA ASN A 82 -21.58 -35.09 -27.24
C ASN A 82 -20.32 -35.63 -26.55
N ARG A 83 -19.40 -34.76 -26.12
CA ARG A 83 -18.19 -35.17 -25.39
C ARG A 83 -18.43 -35.74 -23.99
N ARG A 84 -19.54 -35.40 -23.33
CA ARG A 84 -19.81 -35.81 -21.94
C ARG A 84 -20.73 -37.02 -21.82
N PHE A 85 -21.62 -37.19 -22.79
CA PHE A 85 -22.72 -38.16 -22.68
C PHE A 85 -22.78 -39.12 -23.86
N VAL A 86 -22.72 -38.62 -25.10
CA VAL A 86 -22.90 -39.48 -26.29
C VAL A 86 -21.64 -40.29 -26.59
N ASN A 87 -20.47 -39.64 -26.55
CA ASN A 87 -19.20 -40.26 -26.94
C ASN A 87 -18.47 -40.93 -25.77
N VAL A 88 -19.04 -40.89 -24.56
CA VAL A 88 -18.43 -41.51 -23.37
C VAL A 88 -18.97 -42.92 -23.24
N VAL A 89 -18.09 -43.92 -23.39
CA VAL A 89 -18.39 -45.31 -23.04
C VAL A 89 -18.13 -45.48 -21.54
N PRO A 90 -19.09 -45.99 -20.74
CA PRO A 90 -18.85 -46.27 -19.33
C PRO A 90 -17.87 -47.46 -19.22
N THR A 91 -16.64 -47.15 -18.85
CA THR A 91 -15.61 -48.15 -18.55
C THR A 91 -15.59 -48.44 -17.06
N PHE A 92 -15.29 -49.68 -16.68
CA PHE A 92 -15.08 -50.05 -15.28
C PHE A 92 -13.83 -49.35 -14.70
N GLY A 93 -13.88 -48.94 -13.43
CA GLY A 93 -12.79 -48.24 -12.74
C GLY A 93 -13.01 -46.74 -12.56
N LYS A 94 -11.97 -46.02 -12.13
CA LYS A 94 -12.04 -44.58 -11.82
C LYS A 94 -12.17 -43.76 -13.10
N LYS A 95 -13.22 -42.93 -13.19
CA LYS A 95 -13.47 -42.06 -14.34
C LYS A 95 -12.35 -41.02 -14.48
N LYS A 96 -11.64 -41.04 -15.62
CA LYS A 96 -10.58 -40.06 -15.92
C LYS A 96 -11.19 -38.66 -16.15
N GLY A 97 -10.55 -37.65 -15.57
CA GLY A 97 -10.99 -36.27 -15.67
C GLY A 97 -10.72 -35.66 -17.05
N PRO A 98 -11.47 -34.61 -17.45
CA PRO A 98 -11.37 -33.99 -18.78
C PRO A 98 -10.04 -33.24 -19.04
N ASN A 99 -9.20 -33.04 -18.03
CA ASN A 99 -7.90 -32.40 -18.13
C ASN A 99 -6.82 -33.19 -17.38
N ALA A 100 -6.90 -34.52 -17.46
CA ALA A 100 -5.86 -35.40 -16.93
C ALA A 100 -4.69 -35.48 -17.92
N ASN A 101 -3.47 -35.23 -17.43
CA ASN A 101 -2.24 -35.21 -18.21
C ASN A 101 -1.44 -36.52 -18.13
N SER A 102 -2.01 -37.54 -17.47
CA SER A 102 -1.48 -38.91 -17.45
C SER A 102 -1.81 -39.68 -18.71
#